data_AF-A0A6J0DRA1-F1
#
_entry.id   AF-A0A6J0DRA1-F1
#
_cell.length_a   1.000
_cell.length_b   1.000
_cell.length_c   1.000
_cell.angle_alpha   90.00
_cell.angle_beta   90.00
_cell.angle_gamma   90.00
#
_symmetry.space_group_name_H-M   'P 1'
#
loop_
_entity.id
_entity.type
_entity.pdbx_description
1 polymer ?
#
loop_
_entity_poly.entity_id
_entity_poly.type
_entity_poly.pdbx_seq_one_letter_code
_entity_poly.pdbx_strand_id
1 'polypeptide(L)'
;MADDILRVKRKQFIRSVGEVTINGLLDELLEKKVLNQEEMERIKLENDTIMDKARDLCDSVIRKGPKACQIFINYICKEDVYLARNMGLS
;
A
#
# COMPACT_ATOMS: atom_id res chain seq x y z
N MET A 1 7.34 -10.96 10.05
CA MET A 1 7.56 -10.91 8.59
C MET A 1 7.01 -9.60 8.04
N ALA A 2 7.25 -9.22 6.77
CA ALA A 2 6.83 -7.92 6.23
C ALA A 2 5.31 -7.69 6.29
N ASP A 3 4.54 -8.76 6.16
CA ASP A 3 3.09 -8.79 6.31
C ASP A 3 2.62 -8.53 7.75
N ASP A 4 3.34 -9.03 8.77
CA ASP A 4 3.04 -8.70 10.17
C ASP A 4 3.25 -7.21 10.45
N ILE A 5 4.34 -6.65 9.93
CA ILE A 5 4.66 -5.22 10.07
C ILE A 5 3.54 -4.40 9.43
N LEU A 6 3.16 -4.75 8.20
CA LEU A 6 2.10 -4.04 7.48
C LEU A 6 0.73 -4.19 8.17
N ARG A 7 0.41 -5.36 8.74
CA ARG A 7 -0.81 -5.56 9.54
C ARG A 7 -0.86 -4.65 10.77
N VAL A 8 0.25 -4.56 11.51
CA VAL A 8 0.34 -3.69 12.71
C VAL A 8 0.28 -2.21 12.32
N LYS A 9 0.94 -1.83 11.22
CA LYS A 9 1.03 -0.44 10.74
C LYS A 9 -0.13 -0.02 9.84
N ARG A 10 -1.05 -0.92 9.50
CA ARG A 10 -2.22 -0.68 8.62
C ARG A 10 -2.99 0.57 9.02
N LYS A 11 -3.34 0.73 10.29
CA LYS A 11 -4.10 1.90 10.79
C LYS A 11 -3.33 3.21 10.58
N GLN A 12 -2.01 3.16 10.73
CA GLN A 12 -1.16 4.33 10.56
C GLN A 12 -0.98 4.69 9.08
N PHE A 13 -0.80 3.68 8.23
CA PHE A 13 -0.79 3.86 6.77
C PHE A 13 -2.07 4.54 6.29
N ILE A 14 -3.25 3.99 6.62
CA ILE A 14 -4.55 4.52 6.15
C ILE A 14 -4.77 5.99 6.55
N ARG A 15 -4.26 6.43 7.70
CA ARG A 15 -4.47 7.79 8.21
C ARG A 15 -3.47 8.81 7.67
N SER A 16 -2.35 8.35 7.12
CA SER A 16 -1.21 9.22 6.79
C SER A 16 -0.80 9.16 5.33
N VAL A 17 -1.25 8.16 4.57
CA VAL A 17 -0.95 8.06 3.15
C VAL A 17 -1.72 9.11 2.36
N GLY A 18 -1.02 9.77 1.43
CA GLY A 18 -1.62 10.67 0.45
C GLY A 18 -2.03 9.96 -0.82
N GLU A 19 -2.94 10.56 -1.59
CA GLU A 19 -3.41 10.00 -2.87
C GLU A 19 -2.27 9.76 -3.87
N VAL A 20 -1.27 10.66 -3.90
CA VAL A 20 -0.08 10.51 -4.76
C VAL A 20 0.65 9.19 -4.45
N THR A 21 0.91 8.93 -3.17
CA THR A 21 1.59 7.70 -2.71
C THR A 21 0.75 6.45 -2.98
N ILE A 22 -0.59 6.52 -2.85
CA ILE A 22 -1.49 5.41 -3.20
C ILE A 22 -1.40 5.08 -4.69
N ASN A 23 -1.49 6.08 -5.56
CA ASN A 23 -1.45 5.87 -7.00
C ASN A 23 -0.11 5.28 -7.44
N GLY A 24 0.99 5.82 -6.92
CA GLY A 24 2.32 5.28 -7.19
C GLY A 24 2.52 3.86 -6.66
N LEU A 25 1.97 3.53 -5.48
CA LEU A 25 1.95 2.16 -4.97
C LEU A 25 1.14 1.21 -5.86
N LEU A 26 -0.02 1.65 -6.35
CA LEU A 26 -0.84 0.85 -7.28
C LEU A 26 -0.07 0.55 -8.57
N ASP A 27 0.63 1.54 -9.12
CA ASP A 27 1.44 1.39 -10.32
C ASP A 27 2.62 0.42 -10.09
N GLU A 28 3.37 0.57 -8.99
CA GLU A 28 4.47 -0.34 -8.63
C GLU A 28 3.98 -1.78 -8.44
N LEU A 29 2.87 -1.97 -7.72
CA LEU A 29 2.32 -3.30 -7.46
C LEU A 29 1.77 -3.95 -8.74
N LEU A 30 1.25 -3.16 -9.68
CA LEU A 30 0.85 -3.63 -11.00
C LEU A 30 2.08 -4.04 -11.83
N GLU A 31 3.13 -3.20 -11.84
CA GLU A 31 4.37 -3.47 -12.57
C GLU A 31 5.06 -4.75 -12.05
N LYS A 32 5.11 -4.93 -10.73
CA LYS A 32 5.64 -6.15 -10.10
C LYS A 32 4.69 -7.35 -10.16
N LYS A 33 3.56 -7.23 -10.85
CA LYS A 33 2.52 -8.28 -11.01
C LYS A 33 1.98 -8.81 -9.68
N VAL A 34 1.97 -7.97 -8.65
CA VAL A 34 1.34 -8.26 -7.36
C VAL A 34 -0.17 -8.06 -7.48
N LEU A 35 -0.56 -6.96 -8.12
CA LEU A 35 -1.94 -6.67 -8.50
C LEU A 35 -2.10 -6.89 -10.00
N ASN A 36 -3.29 -7.33 -10.42
CA ASN A 36 -3.70 -7.30 -11.82
C ASN A 36 -4.45 -6.00 -12.14
N GLN A 37 -4.72 -5.75 -13.43
CA GLN A 37 -5.40 -4.53 -13.87
C GLN A 37 -6.80 -4.42 -13.24
N GLU A 38 -7.55 -5.53 -13.15
CA GLU A 38 -8.89 -5.53 -12.57
C GLU A 38 -8.87 -5.16 -11.08
N GLU A 39 -7.94 -5.69 -10.30
CA GLU A 39 -7.76 -5.39 -8.88
C GLU A 39 -7.39 -3.92 -8.68
N MET A 40 -6.53 -3.38 -9.54
CA MET A 40 -6.13 -1.96 -9.50
C MET A 40 -7.32 -1.04 -9.80
N GLU A 41 -8.08 -1.34 -10.85
CA GLU A 41 -9.28 -0.57 -11.22
C GLU A 41 -10.33 -0.64 -10.12
N ARG A 42 -10.55 -1.80 -9.50
CA ARG A 42 -11.49 -1.92 -8.37
C ARG A 42 -11.09 -1.04 -7.20
N ILE A 43 -9.81 -1.03 -6.82
CA ILE A 43 -9.33 -0.15 -5.74
C ILE A 43 -9.52 1.32 -6.10
N LYS A 44 -9.32 1.71 -7.37
CA LYS A 44 -9.48 3.09 -7.84
C LYS A 44 -10.94 3.53 -7.95
N LEU A 45 -11.82 2.66 -8.41
CA LEU A 45 -13.21 2.96 -8.80
C LEU A 45 -14.22 2.66 -7.69
N GLU A 46 -14.01 1.64 -6.85
CA GLU A 46 -14.96 1.27 -5.79
C GLU A 46 -14.82 2.14 -4.53
N ASN A 47 -13.75 2.94 -4.40
CA ASN A 47 -13.45 3.70 -3.20
C ASN A 47 -13.63 5.21 -3.39
N ASP A 48 -14.62 5.77 -2.67
CA ASP A 48 -14.95 7.20 -2.70
C ASP A 48 -13.92 8.09 -1.99
N THR A 49 -13.19 7.54 -1.00
CA THR A 49 -12.22 8.31 -0.21
C THR A 49 -10.81 7.75 -0.28
N ILE A 50 -9.80 8.62 -0.07
CA ILE A 50 -8.38 8.24 0.04
C ILE A 50 -8.19 7.17 1.13
N MET A 51 -8.93 7.26 2.23
CA MET A 51 -8.84 6.31 3.34
C MET A 51 -9.37 4.92 2.96
N ASP A 52 -10.43 4.86 2.17
CA ASP A 52 -11.00 3.58 1.72
C ASP A 52 -10.06 2.93 0.67
N LYS A 53 -9.54 3.73 -0.28
CA LYS A 53 -8.49 3.29 -1.23
C LYS A 53 -7.28 2.70 -0.50
N ALA A 54 -6.78 3.41 0.52
CA ALA A 54 -5.64 2.98 1.32
C ALA A 54 -5.93 1.67 2.07
N ARG A 55 -7.16 1.51 2.58
CA ARG A 55 -7.58 0.31 3.30
C ARG A 55 -7.57 -0.91 2.38
N ASP A 56 -8.19 -0.78 1.22
CA ASP A 56 -8.30 -1.88 0.26
C ASP A 56 -6.96 -2.25 -0.35
N LEU A 57 -6.14 -1.25 -0.69
CA LEU A 57 -4.78 -1.47 -1.15
C LEU A 57 -3.95 -2.25 -0.12
N CYS A 58 -3.95 -1.78 1.13
CA CYS A 58 -3.21 -2.42 2.21
C CYS A 58 -3.69 -3.87 2.44
N ASP A 59 -5.01 -4.07 2.47
CA ASP A 59 -5.60 -5.41 2.68
C ASP A 59 -5.37 -6.35 1.51
N SER A 60 -5.34 -5.84 0.27
CA SER A 60 -5.02 -6.63 -0.91
C SER A 60 -3.56 -7.11 -0.84
N VAL A 61 -2.62 -6.21 -0.55
CA VAL A 61 -1.19 -6.52 -0.42
C VAL A 61 -0.93 -7.53 0.70
N ILE A 62 -1.58 -7.38 1.86
CA ILE A 62 -1.48 -8.34 2.97
C ILE A 62 -1.99 -9.72 2.55
N ARG A 63 -3.09 -9.80 1.78
CA ARG A 63 -3.64 -11.06 1.28
C ARG A 63 -2.73 -11.76 0.26
N LYS A 64 -1.95 -11.00 -0.51
CA LYS A 64 -0.96 -11.54 -1.47
C LYS A 64 0.27 -12.14 -0.77
N GLY A 65 0.51 -11.78 0.48
CA GLY A 65 1.52 -12.38 1.34
C GLY A 65 2.80 -11.57 1.52
N PRO A 66 3.84 -12.14 2.17
CA PRO A 66 4.99 -11.39 2.66
C PRO A 66 5.83 -10.75 1.55
N LYS A 67 5.93 -11.35 0.37
CA LYS A 67 6.66 -10.78 -0.78
C LYS A 67 6.02 -9.48 -1.27
N ALA A 68 4.69 -9.45 -1.37
CA ALA A 68 3.94 -8.27 -1.75
C ALA A 68 4.10 -7.16 -0.71
N CYS A 69 4.00 -7.51 0.57
CA CYS A 69 4.20 -6.58 1.68
C CYS A 69 5.62 -5.98 1.69
N GLN A 70 6.63 -6.77 1.33
CA GLN A 70 8.00 -6.29 1.22
C GLN A 70 8.17 -5.26 0.10
N ILE A 71 7.59 -5.49 -1.08
CA ILE A 71 7.61 -4.54 -2.21
C ILE A 71 6.93 -3.24 -1.79
N PHE A 72 5.77 -3.35 -1.16
CA PHE A 72 5.00 -2.22 -0.66
C PHE A 72 5.79 -1.35 0.33
N ILE A 73 6.40 -1.97 1.34
CA ILE A 73 7.22 -1.28 2.34
C ILE A 73 8.44 -0.62 1.68
N ASN A 74 9.11 -1.33 0.76
CA ASN A 74 10.27 -0.81 0.05
C ASN A 74 9.94 0.42 -0.80
N TYR A 75 8.80 0.39 -1.49
CA TYR A 75 8.31 1.53 -2.24
C TYR A 75 8.08 2.74 -1.32
N ILE A 76 7.39 2.56 -0.19
CA ILE A 76 7.16 3.64 0.78
C ILE A 76 8.49 4.21 1.28
N CYS A 77 9.46 3.36 1.62
CA CYS A 77 10.78 3.83 2.08
C CYS A 77 11.54 4.64 1.03
N LYS A 78 11.31 4.35 -0.26
CA LYS A 78 12.00 5.00 -1.37
C LYS A 78 11.32 6.29 -1.82
N GLU A 79 10.00 6.28 -1.97
CA GLU A 79 9.23 7.37 -2.59
C GLU A 79 8.61 8.31 -1.55
N ASP A 80 8.36 7.84 -0.32
CA ASP A 80 7.71 8.63 0.73
C ASP A 80 8.39 8.42 2.10
N VAL A 81 9.58 9.01 2.24
CA VAL A 81 10.39 8.94 3.47
C VAL A 81 9.64 9.48 4.68
N TYR A 82 8.73 10.44 4.51
CA TYR A 82 7.90 10.98 5.58
C TYR A 82 6.89 9.94 6.06
N LEU A 83 6.19 9.27 5.13
CA LEU A 83 5.29 8.16 5.47
C LEU A 83 6.06 6.99 6.06
N ALA A 84 7.23 6.65 5.52
CA ALA A 84 8.09 5.59 6.04
C ALA A 84 8.49 5.86 7.50
N ARG A 85 8.94 7.08 7.79
CA ARG A 85 9.28 7.51 9.15
C ARG A 85 8.07 7.49 10.06
N ASN A 86 6.92 7.98 9.59
CA ASN A 86 5.69 7.95 10.36
C ASN A 86 5.27 6.51 10.69
N MET A 87 5.41 5.59 9.73
CA MET A 87 5.17 4.17 9.92
C MET A 87 6.27 3.46 10.72
N GLY A 88 7.39 4.11 11.04
CA GLY A 88 8.54 3.50 11.72
C GLY A 88 9.21 2.40 10.90
N LEU A 89 9.28 2.59 9.57
CA LEU A 89 9.92 1.71 8.60
C LEU A 89 11.36 2.14 8.25
N SER A 90 11.77 3.33 8.72
CA SER A 90 13.09 3.95 8.54
C SER A 90 13.81 4.13 9.87
#